data_AF-A0AA35GJU0-F1
#
_entry.id   AF-A0AA35GJU0-F1
#
_cell.length_a   1.000
_cell.length_b   1.000
_cell.length_c   1.000
_cell.angle_alpha   90.00
_cell.angle_beta   90.00
_cell.angle_gamma   90.00
#
_symmetry.space_group_name_H-M   'P 1'
#
loop_
_entity.id
_entity.type
_entity.pdbx_description
1 polymer ?
#
loop_
_entity_poly.entity_id
_entity_poly.type
_entity_poly.pdbx_seq_one_letter_code
_entity_poly.pdbx_strand_id
1 'polypeptide(L)'
;MTVIDAHAVIQALGLPDSCRVEQRVPKKLLLENGVPTASDKRLITDAIEEIQWFAALKPNTIGVPDYRDAQREYLEIAVLVVTLRGTVKPASCSRLAELVHRAVP
;
A
#
# COMPACT_ATOMS: atom_id res chain seq x y z
N MET A 1 5.64 22.22 5.41
CA MET A 1 4.96 21.05 4.82
C MET A 1 3.95 20.57 5.83
N THR A 2 2.66 20.76 5.55
CA THR A 2 1.60 20.19 6.39
C THR A 2 1.70 18.68 6.27
N VAL A 3 1.94 17.98 7.37
CA VAL A 3 1.89 16.52 7.39
C VAL A 3 0.43 16.16 7.21
N ILE A 4 0.06 15.65 6.05
CA ILE A 4 -1.28 15.12 5.83
C ILE A 4 -1.31 13.76 6.51
N ASP A 5 -2.15 13.64 7.53
CA ASP A 5 -2.35 12.38 8.25
C ASP A 5 -3.05 11.34 7.36
N ALA A 6 -2.70 10.07 7.50
CA ALA A 6 -3.28 9.00 6.69
C ALA A 6 -4.80 8.90 6.86
N HIS A 7 -5.32 9.16 8.07
CA HIS A 7 -6.76 9.18 8.33
C HIS A 7 -7.43 10.31 7.55
N ALA A 8 -6.82 11.50 7.46
CA ALA A 8 -7.38 12.61 6.70
C ALA A 8 -7.48 12.29 5.20
N VAL A 9 -6.47 11.62 4.63
CA VAL A 9 -6.52 11.14 3.23
C VAL A 9 -7.65 10.12 3.05
N ILE A 10 -7.72 9.13 3.94
CA ILE A 10 -8.73 8.07 3.89
C ILE A 10 -10.15 8.64 3.96
N GLN A 11 -10.40 9.60 4.87
CA GLN A 11 -11.69 10.27 4.96
C GLN A 11 -12.03 11.04 3.69
N ALA A 12 -11.04 11.73 3.09
CA ALA A 12 -11.22 12.48 1.86
C ALA A 12 -11.54 11.58 0.64
N LEU A 13 -11.17 10.30 0.67
CA LEU A 13 -11.54 9.34 -0.38
C LEU A 13 -13.05 9.02 -0.38
N GLY A 14 -13.76 9.23 0.72
CA GLY A 14 -15.20 8.99 0.81
C GLY A 14 -15.61 7.56 0.47
N LEU A 15 -14.76 6.57 0.79
CA LEU A 15 -14.99 5.18 0.42
C LEU A 15 -16.21 4.61 1.15
N PRO A 16 -17.09 3.86 0.46
CA PRO A 16 -18.20 3.18 1.11
C PRO A 16 -17.68 2.07 2.03
N ASP A 17 -18.44 1.75 3.08
CA ASP A 17 -18.03 0.73 4.06
C ASP A 17 -17.84 -0.66 3.44
N SER A 18 -18.51 -0.94 2.32
CA SER A 18 -18.33 -2.18 1.54
C SER A 18 -16.92 -2.36 0.95
N CYS A 19 -16.12 -1.30 0.86
CA CYS A 19 -14.72 -1.39 0.43
C CYS A 19 -13.76 -1.79 1.57
N ARG A 20 -14.18 -1.69 2.85
CA ARG A 20 -13.28 -1.89 3.98
C ARG A 20 -12.82 -3.34 4.08
N VAL A 21 -11.52 -3.51 4.28
CA VAL A 21 -10.88 -4.81 4.53
C VAL A 21 -10.31 -4.84 5.95
N GLU A 22 -9.63 -3.77 6.37
CA GLU A 22 -9.06 -3.58 7.70
C GLU A 22 -8.18 -4.75 8.20
N GLN A 23 -7.42 -5.37 7.29
CA GLN A 23 -6.55 -6.50 7.61
C GLN A 23 -5.09 -6.06 7.78
N ARG A 24 -4.38 -6.71 8.70
CA ARG A 24 -2.93 -6.53 8.84
C ARG A 24 -2.19 -7.29 7.76
N VAL A 25 -1.23 -6.63 7.12
CA VAL A 25 -0.34 -7.24 6.11
C VAL A 25 1.01 -7.57 6.76
N PRO A 26 1.43 -8.85 6.80
CA PRO A 26 2.76 -9.20 7.28
C PRO A 26 3.85 -8.60 6.38
N LYS A 27 4.88 -7.98 6.97
CA LYS A 27 6.06 -7.47 6.23
C LYS A 27 6.74 -8.55 5.37
N LYS A 28 6.62 -9.82 5.78
CA LYS A 28 7.16 -10.96 5.04
C LYS A 28 6.65 -11.00 3.59
N LEU A 29 5.40 -10.61 3.33
CA LEU A 29 4.86 -10.52 1.97
C LEU A 29 5.62 -9.50 1.12
N LEU A 30 5.95 -8.33 1.70
CA LEU A 30 6.80 -7.35 1.02
C LEU A 30 8.23 -7.84 0.82
N LEU A 31 8.75 -8.73 1.69
CA LEU A 31 10.12 -9.23 1.58
C LEU A 31 10.28 -10.35 0.56
N GLU A 32 9.22 -11.12 0.36
CA GLU A 32 9.19 -12.21 -0.62
C GLU A 32 8.88 -11.69 -2.04
N ASN A 33 8.13 -10.58 -2.14
CA ASN A 33 7.74 -9.98 -3.41
C ASN A 33 8.50 -8.66 -3.66
N GLY A 34 9.18 -8.52 -4.79
CA GLY A 34 9.61 -7.20 -5.26
C GLY A 34 10.80 -6.55 -4.53
N VAL A 35 11.57 -7.29 -3.71
CA VAL A 35 12.81 -6.79 -3.06
C VAL A 35 14.05 -7.21 -3.84
N PRO A 36 14.72 -6.28 -4.54
CA PRO A 36 15.86 -6.62 -5.39
C PRO A 36 17.20 -6.63 -4.65
N THR A 37 17.31 -6.01 -3.46
CA THR A 37 18.60 -5.82 -2.78
C THR A 37 18.55 -6.03 -1.26
N ALA A 38 19.71 -6.32 -0.66
CA ALA A 38 19.85 -6.44 0.79
C ALA A 38 19.57 -5.11 1.53
N SER A 39 19.87 -3.97 0.91
CA SER A 39 19.55 -2.65 1.44
C SER A 39 18.03 -2.40 1.48
N ASP A 40 17.31 -2.81 0.43
CA ASP A 40 15.85 -2.69 0.39
C ASP A 40 15.20 -3.57 1.48
N LYS A 41 15.72 -4.80 1.66
CA LYS A 41 15.27 -5.69 2.75
C LYS A 41 15.45 -5.05 4.13
N ARG A 42 16.61 -4.44 4.38
CA ARG A 42 16.87 -3.72 5.64
C ARG A 42 15.93 -2.54 5.81
N LEU A 43 15.76 -1.75 4.75
CA LEU A 43 14.86 -0.60 4.75
C LEU A 43 13.42 -0.99 5.13
N ILE A 44 12.87 -2.04 4.51
CA ILE A 44 11.53 -2.55 4.85
C ILE A 44 11.46 -3.03 6.32
N THR A 45 12.48 -3.77 6.76
CA THR A 45 12.50 -4.37 8.10
C THR A 45 12.54 -3.29 9.18
N ASP A 46 13.42 -2.31 9.01
CA ASP A 46 13.78 -1.33 10.02
C ASP A 46 12.84 -0.12 10.00
N ALA A 47 12.43 0.36 8.82
CA ALA A 47 11.67 1.60 8.71
C ALA A 47 10.16 1.42 8.83
N ILE A 48 9.61 0.26 8.47
CA ILE A 48 8.16 0.03 8.59
C ILE A 48 7.85 -0.36 10.04
N GLU A 49 6.79 0.18 10.61
CA GLU A 49 6.20 -0.28 11.86
C GLU A 49 5.10 -1.30 11.57
N GLU A 50 4.11 -0.88 10.78
CA GLU A 50 2.91 -1.62 10.47
C GLU A 50 2.47 -1.38 9.03
N ILE A 51 1.78 -2.38 8.46
CA ILE A 51 1.10 -2.29 7.17
C ILE A 51 -0.33 -2.78 7.37
N GLN A 52 -1.29 -1.96 6.99
CA GLN A 52 -2.71 -2.27 7.02
C GLN A 52 -3.28 -2.22 5.60
N TRP A 53 -3.92 -3.31 5.18
CA TRP A 53 -4.79 -3.30 4.01
C TRP A 53 -6.14 -2.74 4.43
N PHE A 54 -6.30 -1.44 4.18
CA PHE A 54 -7.45 -0.68 4.65
C PHE A 54 -8.69 -0.99 3.81
N ALA A 55 -8.57 -0.95 2.48
CA ALA A 55 -9.70 -1.16 1.58
C ALA A 55 -9.31 -1.87 0.28
N ALA A 56 -10.29 -2.55 -0.33
CA ALA A 56 -10.22 -3.12 -1.66
C ALA A 56 -11.36 -2.54 -2.51
N LEU A 57 -10.98 -1.80 -3.55
CA LEU A 57 -11.92 -1.11 -4.43
C LEU A 57 -12.15 -1.99 -5.66
N LYS A 58 -13.32 -2.62 -5.70
CA LYS A 58 -13.78 -3.52 -6.76
C LYS A 58 -14.89 -2.87 -7.58
N PRO A 59 -15.13 -3.34 -8.82
CA PRO A 59 -16.21 -2.80 -9.65
C PRO A 59 -17.58 -2.81 -8.99
N ASN A 60 -17.90 -3.85 -8.24
CA ASN A 60 -19.16 -3.97 -7.49
C ASN A 60 -19.25 -3.06 -6.25
N THR A 61 -18.14 -2.45 -5.81
CA THR A 61 -18.10 -1.56 -4.63
C THR A 61 -18.08 -0.08 -4.99
N ILE A 62 -17.40 0.30 -6.09
CA ILE A 62 -17.21 1.70 -6.49
C ILE A 62 -17.73 2.03 -7.89
N GLY A 63 -18.25 1.06 -8.63
CA GLY A 63 -18.78 1.27 -9.99
C GLY A 63 -17.71 1.53 -11.05
N VAL A 64 -16.43 1.34 -10.74
CA VAL A 64 -15.31 1.45 -11.70
C VAL A 64 -15.01 0.07 -12.26
N PRO A 65 -15.15 -0.16 -13.58
CA PRO A 65 -14.88 -1.46 -14.20
C PRO A 65 -13.45 -1.94 -13.98
N ASP A 66 -13.27 -3.26 -13.90
CA ASP A 66 -11.94 -3.86 -13.92
C ASP A 66 -11.33 -3.74 -15.33
N TYR A 67 -10.00 -3.73 -15.39
CA TYR A 67 -9.27 -3.68 -16.65
C TYR A 67 -8.61 -5.03 -16.91
N ARG A 68 -8.78 -5.56 -18.12
CA ARG A 68 -8.14 -6.80 -18.56
C ARG A 68 -7.71 -6.68 -20.02
N ASP A 69 -6.48 -7.05 -20.29
CA ASP A 69 -5.97 -7.25 -21.64
C ASP A 69 -5.13 -8.53 -21.72
N ALA A 70 -4.44 -8.77 -22.84
CA ALA A 70 -3.61 -9.96 -23.03
C ALA A 70 -2.33 -9.99 -22.15
N GLN A 71 -1.96 -8.87 -21.54
CA GLN A 71 -0.72 -8.68 -20.76
C GLN A 71 -0.98 -8.57 -19.27
N ARG A 72 -2.14 -8.05 -18.83
CA ARG A 72 -2.43 -7.73 -17.43
C ARG A 72 -3.92 -7.67 -17.11
N GLU A 73 -4.21 -7.96 -15.84
CA GLU A 73 -5.52 -7.76 -15.22
C GLU A 73 -5.38 -6.85 -14.00
N TYR A 74 -6.20 -5.81 -13.91
CA TYR A 74 -6.37 -4.94 -12.74
C TYR A 74 -7.80 -5.10 -12.23
N LEU A 75 -8.00 -6.07 -11.35
CA LEU A 75 -9.32 -6.49 -10.85
C LEU A 75 -9.82 -5.62 -9.70
N GLU A 76 -8.91 -5.02 -8.96
CA GLU A 76 -9.19 -4.17 -7.81
C GLU A 76 -8.07 -3.16 -7.57
N ILE A 77 -8.37 -2.12 -6.79
CA ILE A 77 -7.36 -1.20 -6.26
C ILE A 77 -7.24 -1.44 -4.75
N ALA A 78 -6.06 -1.83 -4.29
CA ALA A 78 -5.77 -1.98 -2.88
C ALA A 78 -5.33 -0.65 -2.26
N VAL A 79 -5.96 -0.25 -1.16
CA VAL A 79 -5.54 0.90 -0.35
C VAL A 79 -4.77 0.36 0.86
N LEU A 80 -3.46 0.61 0.86
CA LEU A 80 -2.56 0.24 1.94
C LEU A 80 -2.16 1.47 2.76
N VAL A 81 -2.20 1.33 4.08
CA VAL A 81 -1.63 2.29 5.02
C VAL A 81 -0.34 1.70 5.57
N VAL A 82 0.76 2.41 5.39
CA VAL A 82 2.09 1.99 5.88
C VAL A 82 2.54 2.98 6.94
N THR A 83 2.60 2.54 8.19
CA THR A 83 3.10 3.33 9.31
C THR A 83 4.61 3.16 9.38
N LEU A 84 5.35 4.27 9.43
CA LEU A 84 6.81 4.28 9.49
C LEU A 84 7.29 4.55 10.93
N ARG A 85 8.42 3.93 11.28
CA ARG A 85 9.10 4.16 12.56
C ARG A 85 9.86 5.47 12.52
N GLY A 86 9.46 6.40 13.40
CA GLY A 86 10.15 7.67 13.58
C GLY A 86 10.32 8.47 12.28
N THR A 87 11.38 9.29 12.22
CA THR A 87 11.64 10.12 11.05
C THR A 87 12.45 9.36 10.00
N VAL A 88 11.83 9.04 8.88
CA VAL A 88 12.48 8.43 7.71
C VAL A 88 12.88 9.52 6.70
N LYS A 89 14.07 9.39 6.10
CA LYS A 89 14.56 10.35 5.09
C LYS A 89 13.64 10.37 3.86
N PRO A 90 13.40 11.53 3.21
CA PRO A 90 12.49 11.62 2.06
C PRO A 90 12.80 10.61 0.93
N ALA A 91 14.07 10.44 0.56
CA ALA A 91 14.48 9.48 -0.46
C ALA A 91 14.16 8.02 -0.06
N SER A 92 14.29 7.70 1.23
CA SER A 92 13.92 6.38 1.76
C SER A 92 12.40 6.18 1.78
N CYS A 93 11.62 7.23 2.03
CA CYS A 93 10.16 7.17 1.89
C CYS A 93 9.72 6.89 0.45
N SER A 94 10.28 7.61 -0.54
CA SER A 94 10.01 7.35 -1.96
C SER A 94 10.37 5.92 -2.35
N ARG A 95 11.54 5.44 -1.90
CA ARG A 95 11.98 4.07 -2.17
C ARG A 95 11.06 3.02 -1.51
N LEU A 96 10.60 3.25 -0.28
CA LEU A 96 9.65 2.38 0.39
C LEU A 96 8.33 2.28 -0.39
N ALA A 97 7.81 3.42 -0.89
CA ALA A 97 6.60 3.43 -1.70
C ALA A 97 6.77 2.57 -2.97
N GLU A 98 7.89 2.70 -3.69
CA GLU A 98 8.19 1.86 -4.86
C GLU A 98 8.23 0.36 -4.51
N LEU A 99 8.88 0.00 -3.41
CA LEU A 99 9.00 -1.40 -2.97
C LEU A 99 7.64 -1.98 -2.59
N VAL A 100 6.81 -1.22 -1.87
CA VAL A 100 5.45 -1.63 -1.53
C VAL A 100 4.62 -1.84 -2.80
N HIS A 101 4.65 -0.89 -3.74
CA HIS A 101 3.91 -1.00 -5.00
C HIS A 101 4.34 -2.22 -5.84
N ARG A 102 5.64 -2.56 -5.87
CA ARG A 102 6.14 -3.74 -6.60
C ARG A 102 5.78 -5.08 -5.94
N ALA A 103 5.53 -5.06 -4.63
CA ALA A 103 5.19 -6.25 -3.88
C ALA A 103 3.69 -6.60 -3.94
N VAL A 104 2.86 -5.62 -4.32
CA VAL A 104 1.42 -5.81 -4.54
C VAL A 104 1.22 -6.32 -5.98
N PRO A 105 0.49 -7.45 -6.17
CA PRO A 105 0.20 -8.01 -7.49
C PRO A 105 -0.59 -7.09 -8.43
#